data_AF-A0A498SLN0-F1
#
_entry.id   AF-A0A498SLN0-F1
#
_cell.length_a   1.000
_cell.length_b   1.000
_cell.length_c   1.000
_cell.angle_alpha   90.00
_cell.angle_beta   90.00
_cell.angle_gamma   90.00
#
_symmetry.space_group_name_H-M   'P 1'
#
loop_
_entity.id
_entity.type
_entity.pdbx_description
1 polymer ?
#
loop_
_entity_poly.entity_id
_entity_poly.type
_entity_poly.pdbx_seq_one_letter_code
_entity_poly.pdbx_strand_id
1 'polypeptide(L)'
;VTANEKAAVFGTQGVLFTMSHLSEAYLVSSTIIKGALSVSLGRLQFPSLDYDFTVRMFFTESQNGDQFTKLCNEIVQEARYGKRDDGTLTLTINGVYIKQDERGDVEVNCRPKHISCSPTDNIVHVRTNMIDMAVQENDKAFVKKGLKRVHVSRSGMVVSDGNCITSMDHFGHIISSA
;
A
#
# COMPACT_ATOMS: atom_id res chain seq x y z
N VAL A 1 7.40 11.64 -16.56
CA VAL A 1 6.92 10.44 -15.84
C VAL A 1 8.16 9.73 -15.31
N THR A 2 8.51 9.97 -14.05
CA THR A 2 9.66 9.33 -13.41
C THR A 2 9.32 7.86 -13.24
N ALA A 3 10.09 6.99 -13.92
CA ALA A 3 9.90 5.55 -13.90
C ALA A 3 9.94 5.02 -12.47
N ASN A 4 9.03 4.10 -12.14
CA ASN A 4 8.98 3.36 -10.87
C ASN A 4 10.38 2.93 -10.42
N GLU A 5 10.99 3.66 -9.48
CA GLU A 5 12.40 3.42 -9.13
C GLU A 5 12.62 2.08 -8.44
N LYS A 6 11.61 1.56 -7.74
CA LYS A 6 11.67 0.37 -6.91
C LYS A 6 10.33 -0.35 -7.04
N ALA A 7 10.37 -1.66 -7.28
CA ALA A 7 9.17 -2.47 -7.43
C ALA A 7 9.29 -3.76 -6.63
N ALA A 8 8.18 -4.24 -6.10
CA ALA A 8 8.11 -5.53 -5.43
C ALA A 8 6.75 -6.22 -5.64
N VAL A 9 6.78 -7.55 -5.74
CA VAL A 9 5.61 -8.42 -5.93
C VAL A 9 5.63 -9.51 -4.88
N PHE A 10 4.52 -9.63 -4.17
CA PHE A 10 4.32 -10.64 -3.14
C PHE A 10 3.71 -11.89 -3.77
N GLY A 11 4.56 -12.86 -4.10
CA GLY A 11 4.15 -14.15 -4.65
C GLY A 11 3.77 -15.17 -3.57
N THR A 12 3.30 -16.33 -4.01
CA THR A 12 3.10 -17.49 -3.11
C THR A 12 4.44 -18.01 -2.62
N GLN A 13 5.43 -18.14 -3.51
CA GLN A 13 6.74 -18.73 -3.24
C GLN A 13 7.81 -17.78 -2.68
N GLY A 14 7.54 -16.48 -2.61
CA GLY A 14 8.53 -15.51 -2.14
C GLY A 14 8.11 -14.08 -2.42
N VAL A 15 9.08 -13.16 -2.33
CA VAL A 15 8.92 -11.76 -2.73
C VAL A 15 9.93 -11.46 -3.83
N LEU A 16 9.43 -11.06 -4.99
CA LEU A 16 10.26 -10.62 -6.12
C LEU A 16 10.41 -9.10 -6.02
N PHE A 17 11.61 -8.56 -6.18
CA PHE A 17 11.83 -7.12 -6.17
C PHE A 17 12.91 -6.67 -7.15
N THR A 18 12.89 -5.40 -7.53
CA THR A 18 13.87 -4.79 -8.44
C THR A 18 13.92 -3.27 -8.28
N MET A 19 14.89 -2.63 -8.93
CA MET A 19 14.98 -1.18 -9.11
C MET A 19 15.09 -0.84 -10.59
N SER A 20 14.62 0.35 -10.98
CA SER A 20 14.50 0.77 -12.40
C SER A 20 15.80 0.73 -13.19
N HIS A 21 16.95 0.93 -12.52
CA HIS A 21 18.28 0.95 -13.15
C HIS A 21 18.93 -0.44 -13.24
N LEU A 22 18.30 -1.48 -12.69
CA LEU A 22 18.80 -2.85 -12.71
C LEU A 22 18.25 -3.62 -13.92
N SER A 23 19.09 -4.49 -14.50
CA SER A 23 18.69 -5.44 -15.55
C SER A 23 18.09 -6.75 -14.99
N GLU A 24 18.11 -6.90 -13.66
CA GLU A 24 17.69 -8.09 -12.93
C GLU A 24 16.67 -7.75 -11.85
N ALA A 25 15.81 -8.72 -11.57
CA ALA A 25 14.99 -8.79 -10.36
C ALA A 25 15.57 -9.85 -9.42
N TYR A 26 15.20 -9.78 -8.15
CA TYR A 26 15.70 -10.66 -7.12
C TYR A 26 14.52 -11.31 -6.42
N LEU A 27 14.50 -12.64 -6.39
CA LEU A 27 13.51 -13.43 -5.68
C LEU A 27 14.04 -13.78 -4.30
N VAL A 28 13.46 -13.19 -3.26
CA VAL A 28 13.67 -13.61 -1.88
C VAL A 28 12.70 -14.74 -1.58
N SER A 29 13.24 -15.90 -1.28
CA SER A 29 12.49 -17.09 -0.89
C SER A 29 13.24 -17.80 0.23
N SER A 30 12.52 -18.62 0.99
CA SER A 30 13.05 -19.61 1.92
C SER A 30 12.70 -21.04 1.48
N THR A 31 11.80 -21.18 0.51
CA THR A 31 11.26 -22.47 0.05
C THR A 31 11.90 -22.94 -1.26
N ILE A 32 12.26 -22.03 -2.16
CA ILE A 32 12.93 -22.35 -3.43
C ILE A 32 14.45 -22.37 -3.24
N ILE A 33 14.96 -21.30 -2.65
CA ILE A 33 16.36 -21.07 -2.32
C ILE A 33 16.36 -20.41 -0.95
N LYS A 34 17.39 -20.59 -0.14
CA LYS A 34 17.53 -19.82 1.09
C LYS A 34 18.26 -18.51 0.77
N GLY A 35 17.53 -17.40 0.65
CA GLY A 35 18.07 -16.07 0.35
C GLY A 35 17.51 -15.47 -0.94
N ALA A 36 18.35 -14.70 -1.65
CA ALA A 36 17.97 -14.04 -2.89
C ALA A 36 18.57 -14.73 -4.12
N LEU A 37 17.75 -14.92 -5.15
CA LEU A 37 18.15 -15.42 -6.47
C LEU A 37 17.90 -14.33 -7.52
N SER A 38 18.91 -14.04 -8.36
CA SER A 38 18.72 -13.12 -9.48
C SER A 38 17.90 -13.77 -10.59
N VAL A 39 17.03 -12.97 -11.21
CA VAL A 39 16.16 -13.37 -12.30
C VAL A 39 16.19 -12.27 -13.36
N SER A 40 16.48 -12.63 -14.61
CA SER A 40 16.54 -11.66 -15.70
C SER A 40 15.18 -11.00 -15.97
N LEU A 41 15.16 -9.66 -16.03
CA LEU A 41 13.97 -8.89 -16.38
C LEU A 41 13.54 -9.08 -17.85
N GLY A 42 14.40 -9.61 -18.72
CA GLY A 42 14.03 -9.93 -20.11
C GLY A 42 12.88 -10.93 -20.23
N ARG A 43 12.51 -11.62 -19.13
CA ARG A 43 11.41 -12.58 -19.05
C ARG A 43 10.29 -12.16 -18.09
N LEU A 44 10.43 -11.02 -17.41
CA LEU A 44 9.53 -10.60 -16.35
C LEU A 44 9.11 -9.14 -16.54
N GLN A 45 7.80 -8.91 -16.54
CA GLN A 45 7.23 -7.57 -16.56
C GLN A 45 6.52 -7.32 -15.24
N PHE A 46 6.95 -6.29 -14.50
CA PHE A 46 6.16 -5.75 -13.41
C PHE A 46 4.96 -5.02 -14.03
N PRO A 47 3.72 -5.32 -13.60
CA PRO A 47 2.54 -4.67 -14.15
C PRO A 47 2.61 -3.16 -13.90
N SER A 48 2.26 -2.36 -14.90
CA SER A 48 2.01 -0.93 -14.67
C SER A 48 0.80 -0.77 -13.76
N LEU A 49 0.91 0.14 -12.80
CA LEU A 49 -0.18 0.54 -11.91
C LEU A 49 -0.86 1.84 -12.39
N ASP A 50 -0.54 2.34 -13.59
CA ASP A 50 -1.10 3.60 -14.13
C ASP A 50 -2.63 3.50 -14.35
N TYR A 51 -3.15 2.28 -14.47
CA TYR A 51 -4.57 1.94 -14.50
C TYR A 51 -4.87 0.87 -13.47
N ASP A 52 -4.51 1.12 -12.20
CA ASP A 52 -4.65 0.12 -11.17
C ASP A 52 -6.10 -0.35 -10.98
N PHE A 53 -6.22 -1.49 -10.31
CA PHE A 53 -7.50 -2.10 -9.99
C PHE A 53 -8.45 -1.14 -9.27
N THR A 54 -7.96 -0.18 -8.47
CA THR A 54 -8.80 0.75 -7.70
C THR A 54 -9.49 1.77 -8.57
N VAL A 55 -8.82 2.29 -9.61
CA VAL A 55 -9.44 3.19 -10.61
C VAL A 55 -10.52 2.44 -11.39
N ARG A 56 -10.23 1.22 -11.85
CA ARG A 56 -11.23 0.37 -12.51
C ARG A 56 -12.40 0.05 -11.58
N MET A 57 -12.13 -0.30 -10.32
CA MET A 57 -13.18 -0.57 -9.34
C MET A 57 -14.07 0.66 -9.13
N PHE A 58 -13.46 1.84 -9.02
CA PHE A 58 -14.19 3.07 -8.76
C PHE A 58 -15.05 3.51 -9.95
N PHE A 59 -14.54 3.41 -11.19
CA PHE A 59 -15.26 3.91 -12.37
C PHE A 59 -16.08 2.85 -13.10
N THR A 60 -15.69 1.57 -13.05
CA THR A 60 -16.30 0.50 -13.85
C THR A 60 -17.13 -0.46 -13.02
N GLU A 61 -16.74 -0.75 -11.77
CA GLU A 61 -17.42 -1.72 -10.91
C GLU A 61 -18.24 -1.05 -9.80
N SER A 62 -18.25 0.28 -9.73
CA SER A 62 -19.16 1.00 -8.84
C SER A 62 -20.60 0.80 -9.30
N GLN A 63 -21.52 0.73 -8.34
CA GLN A 63 -22.94 0.67 -8.61
C GLN A 63 -23.44 2.06 -9.00
N ASN A 64 -23.50 2.32 -10.31
CA ASN A 64 -23.90 3.58 -10.91
C ASN A 64 -25.19 3.44 -11.75
N GLY A 65 -25.93 4.53 -11.90
CA GLY A 65 -27.23 4.60 -12.56
C GLY A 65 -28.40 4.90 -11.62
N ASP A 66 -29.52 5.34 -12.19
CA ASP A 66 -30.69 5.85 -11.47
C ASP A 66 -31.32 4.82 -10.52
N GLN A 67 -31.14 3.52 -10.80
CA GLN A 67 -31.60 2.43 -9.95
C GLN A 67 -30.99 2.45 -8.54
N PHE A 68 -29.83 3.09 -8.35
CA PHE A 68 -29.17 3.21 -7.04
C PHE A 68 -29.50 4.52 -6.31
N THR A 69 -30.20 5.46 -6.94
CA THR A 69 -30.53 6.77 -6.34
C THR A 69 -31.28 6.64 -5.03
N LYS A 70 -32.23 5.71 -4.94
CA LYS A 70 -32.96 5.46 -3.69
C LYS A 70 -32.03 5.03 -2.56
N LEU A 71 -31.13 4.08 -2.83
CA LEU A 71 -30.14 3.61 -1.86
C LEU A 71 -29.19 4.74 -1.43
N CYS A 72 -28.71 5.55 -2.37
CA CYS A 72 -27.87 6.71 -2.05
C CYS A 72 -28.60 7.70 -1.13
N ASN A 73 -29.88 7.98 -1.40
CA ASN A 73 -30.69 8.87 -0.56
C ASN A 73 -30.87 8.30 0.85
N GLU A 74 -31.12 7.00 0.98
CA GLU A 74 -31.20 6.31 2.28
C GLU A 74 -29.88 6.45 3.06
N ILE A 75 -28.74 6.18 2.41
CA ILE A 75 -27.41 6.32 3.01
C ILE A 75 -27.14 7.75 3.49
N VAL A 76 -27.50 8.76 2.69
CA VAL A 76 -27.30 10.18 3.04
C VAL A 76 -28.21 10.60 4.18
N GLN A 77 -29.46 10.13 4.21
CA GLN A 77 -30.41 10.42 5.28
C GLN A 77 -29.99 9.83 6.63
N GLU A 78 -29.35 8.65 6.63
CA GLU A 78 -28.83 8.01 7.84
C GLU A 78 -27.46 8.54 8.27
N ALA A 79 -26.78 9.29 7.41
CA ALA A 79 -25.47 9.82 7.70
C ALA A 79 -25.51 10.82 8.86
N ARG A 80 -24.51 10.74 9.74
CA ARG A 80 -24.39 11.61 10.91
C ARG A 80 -23.10 12.38 10.81
N TYR A 81 -23.16 13.70 10.89
CA TYR A 81 -21.99 14.56 10.92
C TYR A 81 -22.04 15.51 12.12
N GLY A 82 -20.88 15.96 12.57
CA GLY A 82 -20.79 16.89 13.69
C GLY A 82 -19.38 17.39 13.92
N LYS A 83 -19.30 18.48 14.67
CA LYS A 83 -18.06 19.04 15.19
C LYS A 83 -18.01 18.81 16.70
N ARG A 84 -16.90 18.29 17.20
CA ARG A 84 -16.64 18.09 18.63
C ARG A 84 -16.12 19.38 19.27
N ASP A 85 -16.13 19.41 20.60
CA ASP A 85 -15.65 20.56 21.39
C ASP A 85 -14.16 20.87 21.16
N ASP A 86 -13.38 19.83 20.82
CA ASP A 86 -11.96 19.92 20.46
C ASP A 86 -11.71 20.33 19.00
N GLY A 87 -12.75 20.76 18.29
CA GLY A 87 -12.66 21.18 16.89
C GLY A 87 -12.74 20.05 15.86
N THR A 88 -12.64 18.79 16.27
CA THR A 88 -12.64 17.62 15.37
C THR A 88 -13.96 17.51 14.60
N LEU A 89 -13.86 17.37 13.28
CA LEU A 89 -14.99 17.05 12.41
C LEU A 89 -15.17 15.54 12.33
N THR A 90 -16.41 15.08 12.38
CA THR A 90 -16.75 13.65 12.31
C THR A 90 -17.90 13.42 11.34
N LEU A 91 -17.84 12.30 10.61
CA LEU A 91 -18.87 11.82 9.69
C LEU A 91 -19.00 10.31 9.83
N THR A 92 -20.20 9.82 10.12
CA THR A 92 -20.56 8.41 10.02
C THR A 92 -21.51 8.24 8.83
N ILE A 93 -21.10 7.49 7.82
CA ILE A 93 -21.89 7.26 6.61
C ILE A 93 -21.72 5.82 6.15
N ASN A 94 -22.82 5.12 5.89
CA ASN A 94 -22.81 3.73 5.41
C ASN A 94 -21.88 2.78 6.20
N GLY A 95 -21.90 2.87 7.54
CA GLY A 95 -21.04 2.07 8.43
C GLY A 95 -19.55 2.45 8.43
N VAL A 96 -19.17 3.52 7.74
CA VAL A 96 -17.81 4.09 7.75
C VAL A 96 -17.78 5.29 8.68
N TYR A 97 -16.82 5.31 9.60
CA TYR A 97 -16.55 6.44 10.48
C TYR A 97 -15.33 7.22 9.98
N ILE A 98 -15.51 8.49 9.68
CA ILE A 98 -14.50 9.42 9.20
C ILE A 98 -14.33 10.50 10.26
N LYS A 99 -13.09 10.84 10.61
CA LYS A 99 -12.79 12.02 11.41
C LYS A 99 -11.65 12.82 10.80
N GLN A 100 -11.67 14.12 11.03
CA GLN A 100 -10.61 15.05 10.71
C GLN A 100 -10.34 15.94 11.92
N ASP A 101 -9.10 16.00 12.39
CA ASP A 101 -8.72 16.87 13.50
C ASP A 101 -8.39 18.31 13.04
N GLU A 102 -8.01 19.18 13.98
CA GLU A 102 -7.68 20.57 13.67
C GLU A 102 -6.37 20.74 12.87
N ARG A 103 -5.48 19.74 12.85
CA ARG A 103 -4.28 19.71 12.01
C ARG A 103 -4.60 19.28 10.57
N GLY A 104 -5.82 18.81 10.33
CA GLY A 104 -6.26 18.25 9.07
C GLY A 104 -5.89 16.77 8.91
N ASP A 105 -5.45 16.10 9.97
CA ASP A 105 -5.18 14.66 9.96
C ASP A 105 -6.53 13.92 9.84
N VAL A 106 -6.63 13.02 8.86
CA VAL A 106 -7.86 12.30 8.51
C VAL A 106 -7.72 10.83 8.88
N GLU A 107 -8.73 10.28 9.54
CA GLU A 107 -8.86 8.83 9.75
C GLU A 107 -10.19 8.33 9.19
N VAL A 108 -10.13 7.22 8.44
CA VAL A 108 -11.27 6.49 7.91
C VAL A 108 -11.28 5.09 8.51
N ASN A 109 -12.34 4.78 9.26
CA ASN A 109 -12.49 3.57 10.04
C ASN A 109 -13.71 2.77 9.53
N CYS A 110 -13.47 1.56 9.06
CA CYS A 110 -14.50 0.59 8.70
C CYS A 110 -13.97 -0.81 9.05
N ARG A 111 -14.13 -1.21 10.32
CA ARG A 111 -13.45 -2.40 10.88
C ARG A 111 -13.60 -3.63 9.97
N PRO A 112 -12.52 -4.40 9.73
CA PRO A 112 -11.16 -4.26 10.27
C PRO A 112 -10.25 -3.29 9.48
N LYS A 113 -10.81 -2.51 8.56
CA LYS A 113 -10.08 -1.59 7.68
C LYS A 113 -9.92 -0.22 8.35
N HIS A 114 -8.72 0.32 8.25
CA HIS A 114 -8.34 1.61 8.78
C HIS A 114 -7.42 2.30 7.78
N ILE A 115 -7.71 3.56 7.46
CA ILE A 115 -6.86 4.42 6.66
C ILE A 115 -6.61 5.68 7.47
N SER A 116 -5.36 6.11 7.58
CA SER A 116 -5.02 7.41 8.14
C SER A 116 -4.13 8.18 7.19
N CYS A 117 -4.32 9.49 7.16
CA CYS A 117 -3.54 10.42 6.37
C CYS A 117 -3.20 11.61 7.26
N SER A 118 -1.91 11.92 7.41
CA SER A 118 -1.47 13.17 8.00
C SER A 118 -0.74 13.98 6.93
N PRO A 119 -1.37 15.07 6.44
CA PRO A 119 -0.71 15.99 5.51
C PRO A 119 0.52 16.64 6.14
N THR A 120 0.47 16.95 7.44
CA THR A 120 1.58 17.62 8.15
C THR A 120 2.77 16.68 8.30
N ASP A 121 2.52 15.42 8.63
CA ASP A 121 3.58 14.43 8.87
C ASP A 121 3.93 13.66 7.57
N ASN A 122 3.36 14.05 6.42
CA ASN A 122 3.56 13.47 5.10
C ASN A 122 3.44 11.93 5.08
N ILE A 123 2.42 11.40 5.77
CA ILE A 123 2.21 9.96 5.91
C ILE A 123 0.80 9.57 5.49
N VAL A 124 0.72 8.50 4.71
CA VAL A 124 -0.53 7.78 4.44
C VAL A 124 -0.33 6.34 4.90
N HIS A 125 -1.23 5.85 5.74
CA HIS A 125 -1.20 4.51 6.31
C HIS A 125 -2.49 3.78 6.01
N VAL A 126 -2.39 2.53 5.57
CA VAL A 126 -3.52 1.65 5.29
C VAL A 126 -3.30 0.35 6.04
N ARG A 127 -4.28 -0.01 6.87
CA ARG A 127 -4.30 -1.25 7.63
C ARG A 127 -5.60 -1.99 7.38
N THR A 128 -5.47 -3.29 7.11
CA THR A 128 -6.57 -4.24 7.00
C THR A 128 -6.22 -5.49 7.82
N ASN A 129 -7.05 -6.53 7.74
CA ASN A 129 -6.71 -7.84 8.28
C ASN A 129 -5.59 -8.56 7.51
N MET A 130 -5.32 -8.18 6.25
CA MET A 130 -4.36 -8.86 5.39
C MET A 130 -3.10 -8.04 5.11
N ILE A 131 -3.19 -6.72 5.15
CA ILE A 131 -2.16 -5.78 4.70
C ILE A 131 -1.97 -4.68 5.75
N ASP A 132 -0.71 -4.35 6.02
CA ASP A 132 -0.28 -3.18 6.78
C ASP A 132 0.77 -2.44 5.93
N MET A 133 0.44 -1.24 5.46
CA MET A 133 1.30 -0.48 4.55
C MET A 133 1.28 1.01 4.85
N ALA A 134 2.41 1.68 4.65
CA ALA A 134 2.50 3.13 4.71
C ALA A 134 3.41 3.68 3.63
N VAL A 135 3.11 4.90 3.18
CA VAL A 135 4.03 5.78 2.46
C VAL A 135 4.31 6.97 3.35
N GLN A 136 5.57 7.35 3.45
CA GLN A 136 6.10 8.40 4.30
C GLN A 136 7.02 9.32 3.49
N GLU A 137 7.39 10.44 4.09
CA GLU A 137 8.38 11.35 3.54
C GLU A 137 9.73 10.67 3.21
N ASN A 138 10.48 11.28 2.29
CA ASN A 138 11.82 10.85 1.90
C ASN A 138 11.89 9.45 1.28
N ASP A 139 10.92 9.14 0.41
CA ASP A 139 10.83 7.89 -0.36
C ASP A 139 10.80 6.64 0.52
N LYS A 140 10.31 6.80 1.76
CA LYS A 140 10.12 5.71 2.70
C LYS A 140 8.74 5.11 2.48
N ALA A 141 8.69 3.81 2.26
CA ALA A 141 7.43 3.08 2.29
C ALA A 141 7.65 1.68 2.85
N PHE A 142 6.58 1.09 3.34
CA PHE A 142 6.58 -0.33 3.67
C PHE A 142 5.25 -0.97 3.31
N VAL A 143 5.31 -2.27 3.04
CA VAL A 143 4.15 -3.14 2.86
C VAL A 143 4.42 -4.43 3.60
N LYS A 144 3.45 -4.88 4.40
CA LYS A 144 3.44 -6.18 5.06
C LYS A 144 2.19 -6.93 4.66
N LYS A 145 2.33 -8.21 4.34
CA LYS A 145 1.21 -9.11 4.02
C LYS A 145 1.51 -10.49 4.57
N GLY A 146 0.85 -10.85 5.67
CA GLY A 146 1.21 -12.04 6.46
C GLY A 146 2.63 -11.92 6.99
N LEU A 147 3.47 -12.92 6.73
CA LEU A 147 4.88 -12.92 7.13
C LEU A 147 5.80 -12.14 6.18
N LYS A 148 5.33 -11.88 4.95
CA LYS A 148 6.09 -11.20 3.91
C LYS A 148 6.09 -9.70 4.16
N ARG A 149 7.23 -9.05 3.89
CA ARG A 149 7.39 -7.60 4.07
C ARG A 149 8.39 -7.02 3.10
N VAL A 150 8.16 -5.77 2.73
CA VAL A 150 9.07 -4.93 1.95
C VAL A 150 9.15 -3.58 2.65
N HIS A 151 10.36 -3.11 2.85
CA HIS A 151 10.66 -1.74 3.26
C HIS A 151 11.53 -1.10 2.18
N VAL A 152 11.21 0.12 1.80
CA VAL A 152 11.97 0.89 0.81
C VAL A 152 12.37 2.23 1.43
N SER A 153 13.51 2.73 0.98
CA SER A 153 14.01 4.06 1.29
C SER A 153 14.87 4.56 0.11
N ARG A 154 15.36 5.79 0.21
CA ARG A 154 16.40 6.30 -0.72
C ARG A 154 17.66 5.44 -0.77
N SER A 155 18.03 4.81 0.34
CA SER A 155 19.27 4.04 0.44
C SER A 155 19.16 2.61 -0.08
N GLY A 156 17.95 2.13 -0.38
CA GLY A 156 17.73 0.81 -0.93
C GLY A 156 16.44 0.13 -0.48
N MET A 157 16.47 -1.19 -0.36
CA MET A 157 15.32 -2.03 -0.04
C MET A 157 15.68 -3.12 0.97
N VAL A 158 14.73 -3.45 1.85
CA VAL A 158 14.77 -4.65 2.70
C VAL A 158 13.54 -5.48 2.41
N VAL A 159 13.75 -6.72 2.02
CA VAL A 159 12.72 -7.63 1.53
C VAL A 159 12.78 -8.93 2.31
N SER A 160 11.63 -9.45 2.71
CA SER A 160 11.54 -10.72 3.42
C SER A 160 10.30 -11.50 3.06
N ASP A 161 10.45 -12.81 2.94
CA ASP A 161 9.36 -13.74 2.73
C ASP A 161 8.75 -14.29 4.03
N GLY A 162 9.31 -13.89 5.19
CA GLY A 162 8.93 -14.35 6.52
C GLY A 162 10.02 -15.15 7.22
N ASN A 163 10.83 -15.90 6.48
CA ASN A 163 11.89 -16.76 7.03
C ASN A 163 13.27 -16.36 6.54
N CYS A 164 13.36 -15.75 5.36
CA CYS A 164 14.56 -15.14 4.82
C CYS A 164 14.41 -13.63 4.70
N ILE A 165 15.52 -12.92 4.85
CA ILE A 165 15.60 -11.46 4.70
C ILE A 165 16.78 -11.14 3.81
N THR A 166 16.56 -10.27 2.84
CA THR A 166 17.60 -9.72 1.98
C THR A 166 17.52 -8.20 1.99
N SER A 167 18.67 -7.54 2.14
CA SER A 167 18.81 -6.10 1.99
C SER A 167 19.67 -5.77 0.79
N MET A 168 19.22 -4.81 -0.02
CA MET A 168 19.92 -4.30 -1.18
C MET A 168 20.11 -2.79 -1.05
N ASP A 169 21.29 -2.29 -1.39
CA ASP A 169 21.53 -0.85 -1.47
C ASP A 169 20.93 -0.24 -2.75
N HIS A 170 20.97 1.08 -2.88
CA HIS A 170 20.46 1.80 -4.05
C HIS A 170 21.28 1.59 -5.33
N PHE A 171 22.45 0.93 -5.27
CA PHE A 171 23.26 0.58 -6.43
C PHE A 171 22.98 -0.84 -6.94
N GLY A 172 22.15 -1.61 -6.23
CA GLY A 172 21.84 -2.99 -6.55
C GLY A 172 22.70 -4.04 -5.85
N HIS A 173 23.59 -3.64 -4.93
CA HIS A 173 24.40 -4.59 -4.19
C HIS A 173 23.62 -5.22 -3.04
N ILE A 174 23.68 -6.55 -2.93
CA ILE A 174 23.16 -7.26 -1.76
C ILE A 174 24.11 -7.02 -0.58
N ILE A 175 23.62 -6.30 0.43
CA ILE A 175 24.39 -5.95 1.64
C ILE A 175 24.31 -7.06 2.70
N SER A 176 23.18 -7.76 2.75
CA SER A 176 22.95 -8.85 3.69
C SER A 176 21.87 -9.79 3.16
N SER A 177 22.05 -11.08 3.42
CA SER A 177 21.06 -12.12 3.15
C SER A 177 21.16 -13.18 4.25
N ALA A 178 20.05 -13.44 4.94
CA ALA A 178 19.95 -14.42 6.04
C ALA A 178 18.73 -15.32 5.86
#